data_AF-A0A9P6UNJ8-F1
#
_entry.id   AF-A0A9P6UNJ8-F1
#
_cell.length_a   1.000
_cell.length_b   1.000
_cell.length_c   1.000
_cell.angle_alpha   90.00
_cell.angle_beta   90.00
_cell.angle_gamma   90.00
#
_symmetry.space_group_name_H-M   'P 1'
#
loop_
_entity.id
_entity.type
_entity.pdbx_description
1 polymer ?
#
loop_
_entity_poly.entity_id
_entity_poly.type
_entity_poly.pdbx_seq_one_letter_code
_entity_poly.pdbx_strand_id
1 'polypeptide(L)'
;MTIAPPYCDFRYLPTYGHKRAPSTFTLSQQTENSPSGRKPIDPSLLLQDRECDLEYYQTHFCDKKHSNFVAATSAQGPIIISVRADLWSNRAWILIRTSQGSERIDHPLSTVVIPWYRRLFGTHLWILSRICPAVPVGALEPCSHPEFPKALVQLEERQIIQSYKFGIYQLLPGQTLERQGLANPRDTCTPDFMDFVSWLGDPIQLRGWTGYRAGLDVNGDTTGDTSIFTQWNDYQIMFHCAPFMPFNPNDDQQIERRRFIGNDIVIIIFKEKDDDEQFDFTSVRSRQNHVICIVRPIPSSSSSNCKSYRVTIAVKDGIRNFPPTDFPLLLQRDDASRDLLLLKLIAGERAAYKAKAFATQIVRTREALIRDVIEKYR
;
A
#
# COMPACT_ATOMS: atom_id res chain seq x y z
N MET A 1 -33.50 12.87 -20.00
CA MET A 1 -32.58 13.26 -18.92
C MET A 1 -31.49 12.22 -18.82
N THR A 2 -30.37 12.46 -19.49
CA THR A 2 -29.19 11.60 -19.44
C THR A 2 -28.51 11.88 -18.10
N ILE A 3 -28.64 10.95 -17.16
CA ILE A 3 -27.92 11.00 -15.88
C ILE A 3 -26.44 10.89 -16.24
N ALA A 4 -25.70 11.99 -16.12
CA ALA A 4 -24.25 11.95 -16.20
C ALA A 4 -23.75 10.97 -15.11
N PRO A 5 -22.85 10.02 -15.43
CA PRO A 5 -22.36 9.08 -14.42
C PRO A 5 -21.68 9.87 -13.29
N PRO A 6 -21.70 9.37 -12.04
CA PRO A 6 -21.08 10.03 -10.90
C PRO A 6 -19.57 10.00 -11.13
N TYR A 7 -19.01 11.04 -11.72
CA TYR A 7 -17.59 11.07 -12.02
C TYR A 7 -16.82 11.33 -10.73
N CYS A 8 -16.28 10.25 -10.18
CA CYS A 8 -15.19 10.14 -9.20
C CYS A 8 -14.90 11.41 -8.37
N ASP A 9 -15.53 11.52 -7.21
CA ASP A 9 -15.18 12.53 -6.23
C ASP A 9 -13.80 12.21 -5.63
N PHE A 10 -12.79 12.94 -6.07
CA PHE A 10 -11.50 13.01 -5.41
C PHE A 10 -11.51 14.18 -4.44
N ARG A 11 -11.02 13.93 -3.23
CA ARG A 11 -10.76 14.97 -2.23
C ARG A 11 -9.26 15.04 -1.98
N TYR A 12 -8.73 16.25 -1.81
CA TYR A 12 -7.39 16.41 -1.29
C TYR A 12 -7.33 15.91 0.16
N LEU A 13 -6.21 15.29 0.54
CA LEU A 13 -5.92 15.04 1.94
C LEU A 13 -5.74 16.40 2.65
N PRO A 14 -6.30 16.55 3.88
CA PRO A 14 -6.38 17.85 4.54
C PRO A 14 -4.99 18.41 4.82
N THR A 15 -4.83 19.71 4.61
CA THR A 15 -3.69 20.46 5.13
C THR A 15 -3.95 20.72 6.61
N TYR A 16 -3.21 20.06 7.50
CA TYR A 16 -3.29 20.39 8.93
C TYR A 16 -2.59 21.73 9.16
N GLY A 17 -3.39 22.79 9.30
CA GLY A 17 -3.00 24.05 9.93
C GLY A 17 -2.12 25.00 9.11
N HIS A 18 -2.74 25.86 8.30
CA HIS A 18 -2.56 27.31 8.43
C HIS A 18 -3.83 28.00 7.92
N LYS A 19 -4.51 28.74 8.81
CA LYS A 19 -5.45 29.78 8.39
C LYS A 19 -4.72 30.68 7.38
N ARG A 20 -5.39 31.03 6.28
CA ARG A 20 -4.92 32.01 5.28
C ARG A 20 -4.11 33.13 5.96
N ALA A 21 -2.82 33.22 5.65
CA ALA A 21 -2.04 34.45 5.80
C ALA A 21 -1.79 35.01 4.39
N PRO A 22 -1.81 36.35 4.20
CA PRO A 22 -1.67 36.95 2.89
C PRO A 22 -0.28 36.73 2.29
N SER A 23 -0.23 36.78 0.97
CA SER A 23 0.92 36.80 0.09
C SER A 23 2.11 37.63 0.62
N THR A 24 3.07 36.96 1.28
CA THR A 24 4.52 37.21 1.27
C THR A 24 5.14 36.30 2.34
N PHE A 25 5.73 35.18 1.95
CA PHE A 25 6.57 34.38 2.85
C PHE A 25 8.03 34.78 2.63
N THR A 26 8.56 35.60 3.52
CA THR A 26 10.00 35.82 3.67
C THR A 26 10.58 34.62 4.40
N LEU A 27 11.56 33.94 3.80
CA LEU A 27 12.32 32.86 4.44
C LEU A 27 13.12 33.44 5.63
N SER A 28 12.56 33.37 6.83
CA SER A 28 13.31 33.61 8.06
C SER A 28 13.91 32.30 8.57
N GLN A 29 15.19 32.15 8.28
CA GLN A 29 16.23 31.45 9.05
C GLN A 29 15.74 30.50 10.16
N GLN A 30 15.79 29.19 9.89
CA GLN A 30 16.19 28.20 10.88
C GLN A 30 17.67 27.88 10.68
N THR A 31 18.53 28.73 11.24
CA THR A 31 19.86 28.33 11.71
C THR A 31 19.69 27.88 13.17
N GLU A 32 20.36 26.91 13.75
CA GLU A 32 21.31 25.88 13.36
C GLU A 32 21.41 24.96 14.59
N ASN A 33 21.55 23.64 14.39
CA ASN A 33 22.42 22.71 15.15
C ASN A 33 21.83 21.30 15.27
N SER A 34 22.17 20.44 14.30
CA SER A 34 22.51 19.03 14.53
C SER A 34 23.21 18.45 13.28
N PRO A 35 24.35 17.77 13.43
CA PRO A 35 25.10 17.24 12.30
C PRO A 35 24.38 16.00 11.75
N SER A 36 24.17 15.95 10.43
CA SER A 36 23.83 14.73 9.67
C SER A 36 22.82 13.76 10.34
N GLY A 37 21.70 14.27 10.83
CA GLY A 37 20.68 13.46 11.51
C GLY A 37 19.63 12.96 10.54
N ARG A 38 19.92 11.88 9.80
CA ARG A 38 18.85 11.05 9.20
C ARG A 38 17.89 10.68 10.34
N LYS A 39 16.66 11.21 10.36
CA LYS A 39 15.61 10.53 11.12
C LYS A 39 15.21 9.33 10.26
N PRO A 40 15.53 8.08 10.67
CA PRO A 40 15.10 6.92 9.92
C PRO A 40 13.58 6.96 9.84
N ILE A 41 13.03 6.55 8.69
CA ILE A 41 11.59 6.24 8.61
C ILE A 41 11.29 5.23 9.70
N ASP A 42 10.25 5.49 10.49
CA ASP A 42 9.78 4.54 11.49
C ASP A 42 9.47 3.20 10.79
N PRO A 43 10.22 2.12 11.07
CA PRO A 43 10.05 0.84 10.39
C PRO A 43 8.63 0.27 10.54
N SER A 44 7.90 0.65 11.59
CA SER A 44 6.52 0.22 11.79
C SER A 44 5.56 0.73 10.70
N LEU A 45 5.89 1.84 10.03
CA LEU A 45 5.10 2.38 8.91
C LEU A 45 5.23 1.52 7.65
N LEU A 46 6.28 0.70 7.56
CA LEU A 46 6.53 -0.20 6.44
C LEU A 46 5.79 -1.53 6.61
N LEU A 47 5.46 -1.91 7.84
CA LEU A 47 4.84 -3.19 8.13
C LEU A 47 3.40 -3.25 7.62
N GLN A 48 3.12 -4.29 6.86
CA GLN A 48 1.79 -4.68 6.43
C GLN A 48 1.06 -5.33 7.60
N ASP A 49 -0.27 -5.19 7.61
CA ASP A 49 -1.12 -5.92 8.56
C ASP A 49 -0.81 -7.45 8.54
N ARG A 50 -0.38 -7.97 7.38
CA ARG A 50 0.02 -9.37 7.14
C ARG A 50 1.42 -9.72 7.62
N GLU A 51 2.37 -8.79 7.53
CA GLU A 51 3.71 -8.98 8.11
C GLU A 51 3.60 -9.04 9.64
N CYS A 52 2.74 -8.21 10.24
CA CYS A 52 2.42 -8.29 11.66
C CYS A 52 1.75 -9.61 12.07
N ASP A 53 0.95 -10.23 11.19
CA ASP A 53 0.37 -11.56 11.45
C ASP A 53 1.47 -12.63 11.50
N LEU A 54 2.37 -12.61 10.52
CA LEU A 54 3.50 -13.53 10.40
C LEU A 54 4.45 -13.39 11.60
N GLU A 55 4.87 -12.17 11.92
CA GLU A 55 5.76 -11.89 13.05
C GLU A 55 5.13 -12.33 14.38
N TYR A 56 3.84 -12.07 14.57
CA TYR A 56 3.10 -12.51 15.75
C TYR A 56 3.04 -14.04 15.85
N TYR A 57 2.80 -14.74 14.73
CA TYR A 57 2.77 -16.19 14.70
C TYR A 57 4.15 -16.79 15.01
N GLN A 58 5.20 -16.30 14.37
CA GLN A 58 6.58 -16.72 14.59
C GLN A 58 7.02 -16.47 16.04
N THR A 59 6.72 -15.29 16.58
CA THR A 59 7.13 -14.90 17.93
C THR A 59 6.41 -15.71 19.00
N HIS A 60 5.12 -16.01 18.84
CA HIS A 60 4.33 -16.60 19.92
C HIS A 60 4.03 -18.08 19.76
N PHE A 61 4.10 -18.67 18.56
CA PHE A 61 3.60 -20.03 18.29
C PHE A 61 4.65 -20.97 17.70
N CYS A 62 5.54 -20.49 16.82
CA CYS A 62 6.61 -21.33 16.27
C CYS A 62 7.49 -21.90 17.39
N ASP A 63 7.84 -23.19 17.25
CA ASP A 63 8.62 -23.98 18.20
C ASP A 63 8.07 -24.03 19.63
N LYS A 64 6.80 -23.65 19.81
CA LYS A 64 6.13 -23.59 21.11
C LYS A 64 4.86 -24.42 21.08
N LYS A 65 4.58 -25.13 22.18
CA LYS A 65 3.37 -25.95 22.30
C LYS A 65 2.13 -25.06 22.23
N HIS A 66 1.29 -25.26 21.21
CA HIS A 66 0.03 -24.56 20.99
C HIS A 66 -1.00 -25.50 20.36
N SER A 67 -2.25 -25.06 20.26
CA SER A 67 -3.29 -25.78 19.53
C SER A 67 -3.79 -24.95 18.36
N ASN A 68 -4.07 -25.62 17.25
CA ASN A 68 -4.73 -25.02 16.11
C ASN A 68 -6.13 -25.60 15.96
N PHE A 69 -7.07 -24.73 15.59
CA PHE A 69 -8.46 -25.08 15.35
C PHE A 69 -8.90 -24.52 14.00
N VAL A 70 -9.72 -25.28 13.29
CA VAL A 70 -10.20 -24.91 11.95
C VAL A 70 -11.72 -25.05 11.88
N ALA A 71 -12.34 -24.22 11.06
CA ALA A 71 -13.73 -24.38 10.64
C ALA A 71 -13.81 -24.05 9.15
N ALA A 72 -14.15 -25.04 8.30
CA ALA A 72 -14.32 -24.81 6.87
C ALA A 72 -15.60 -23.99 6.57
N THR A 73 -16.62 -24.12 7.43
CA THR A 73 -17.92 -23.45 7.30
C THR A 73 -18.31 -22.84 8.63
N SER A 74 -18.51 -21.52 8.64
CA SER A 74 -19.06 -20.77 9.78
C SER A 74 -19.83 -19.54 9.29
N ALA A 75 -20.52 -18.85 10.19
CA ALA A 75 -21.20 -17.59 9.86
C ALA A 75 -20.25 -16.50 9.32
N GLN A 76 -18.94 -16.60 9.61
CA GLN A 76 -17.92 -15.65 9.14
C GLN A 76 -17.08 -16.23 7.98
N GLY A 77 -17.50 -17.36 7.39
CA GLY A 77 -16.73 -18.09 6.40
C GLY A 77 -15.72 -19.06 7.04
N PRO A 78 -14.64 -19.42 6.32
CA PRO A 78 -13.63 -20.31 6.85
C PRO A 78 -12.76 -19.59 7.90
N ILE A 79 -12.43 -20.28 8.99
CA ILE A 79 -11.67 -19.72 10.12
C ILE A 79 -10.53 -20.67 10.49
N ILE A 80 -9.34 -20.11 10.76
CA ILE A 80 -8.24 -20.81 11.40
C ILE A 80 -7.86 -20.05 12.68
N ILE A 81 -7.73 -20.75 13.81
CA ILE A 81 -7.39 -20.16 15.10
C ILE A 81 -6.20 -20.89 15.70
N SER A 82 -5.16 -20.13 16.07
CA SER A 82 -4.04 -20.63 16.85
C SER A 82 -4.17 -20.12 18.29
N VAL A 83 -4.12 -21.02 19.27
CA VAL A 83 -4.23 -20.70 20.70
C VAL A 83 -3.04 -21.26 21.45
N ARG A 84 -2.34 -20.40 22.18
CA ARG A 84 -1.30 -20.79 23.12
C ARG A 84 -1.60 -20.18 24.49
N ALA A 85 -1.53 -20.99 25.53
CA ALA A 85 -1.63 -20.54 26.91
C ALA A 85 -0.38 -20.97 27.67
N ASP A 86 0.28 -20.01 28.31
CA ASP A 86 1.47 -20.24 29.12
C ASP A 86 1.18 -19.82 30.57
N LEU A 87 1.12 -20.83 31.44
CA LEU A 87 0.81 -20.66 32.85
C LEU A 87 1.94 -19.99 33.62
N TRP A 88 3.20 -20.16 33.19
CA TRP A 88 4.35 -19.56 33.86
C TRP A 88 4.41 -18.06 33.61
N SER A 89 4.22 -17.64 32.35
CA SER A 89 4.13 -16.22 32.02
C SER A 89 2.76 -15.62 32.32
N ASN A 90 1.78 -16.42 32.76
CA ASN A 90 0.39 -16.03 33.00
C ASN A 90 -0.24 -15.29 31.80
N ARG A 91 0.01 -15.79 30.59
CA ARG A 91 -0.38 -15.12 29.33
C ARG A 91 -0.96 -16.12 28.34
N ALA A 92 -1.94 -15.66 27.56
CA ALA A 92 -2.49 -16.36 26.42
C ALA A 92 -2.30 -15.52 25.16
N TRP A 93 -1.90 -16.18 24.08
CA TRP A 93 -1.79 -15.61 22.75
C TRP A 93 -2.77 -16.32 21.83
N ILE A 94 -3.59 -15.54 21.12
CA ILE A 94 -4.59 -16.03 20.18
C ILE A 94 -4.40 -15.30 18.86
N LEU A 95 -4.33 -16.06 17.77
CA LEU A 95 -4.36 -15.54 16.41
C LEU A 95 -5.56 -16.14 15.68
N ILE A 96 -6.57 -15.30 15.40
CA ILE A 96 -7.77 -15.65 14.65
C ILE A 96 -7.59 -15.19 13.21
N ARG A 97 -7.73 -16.09 12.24
CA ARG A 97 -7.63 -15.80 10.81
C ARG A 97 -8.99 -16.04 10.17
N THR A 98 -9.58 -15.01 9.58
CA THR A 98 -10.84 -15.06 8.82
C THR A 98 -10.63 -14.51 7.41
N SER A 99 -11.62 -14.65 6.53
CA SER A 99 -11.58 -14.03 5.19
C SER A 99 -11.52 -12.49 5.25
N GLN A 100 -12.05 -11.89 6.31
CA GLN A 100 -12.09 -10.43 6.50
C GLN A 100 -10.79 -9.84 7.06
N GLY A 101 -9.99 -10.65 7.74
CA GLY A 101 -8.82 -10.14 8.45
C GLY A 101 -8.21 -11.13 9.41
N SER A 102 -7.30 -10.64 10.23
CA SER A 102 -6.76 -11.40 11.36
C SER A 102 -6.94 -10.59 12.63
N GLU A 103 -7.13 -11.26 13.75
CA GLU A 103 -7.15 -10.67 15.09
C GLU A 103 -6.03 -11.31 15.92
N ARG A 104 -5.18 -10.45 16.49
CA ARG A 104 -4.05 -10.82 17.36
C ARG A 104 -4.41 -10.41 18.77
N ILE A 105 -4.38 -11.35 19.72
CA ILE A 105 -4.83 -11.11 21.08
C ILE A 105 -3.79 -11.62 22.06
N ASP A 106 -3.19 -10.70 22.82
CA ASP A 106 -2.41 -11.00 24.02
C ASP A 106 -3.28 -10.73 25.25
N HIS A 107 -3.53 -11.76 26.06
CA HIS A 107 -4.42 -11.67 27.21
C HIS A 107 -3.78 -12.26 28.47
N PRO A 108 -3.88 -11.58 29.63
CA PRO A 108 -3.50 -12.19 30.91
C PRO A 108 -4.40 -13.39 31.24
N LEU A 109 -3.84 -14.51 31.68
CA LEU A 109 -4.61 -15.70 32.04
C LEU A 109 -5.33 -15.56 33.39
N SER A 110 -4.88 -14.66 34.25
CA SER A 110 -5.47 -14.41 35.58
C SER A 110 -6.93 -13.92 35.53
N THR A 111 -7.38 -13.38 34.40
CA THR A 111 -8.77 -12.95 34.19
C THR A 111 -9.67 -14.10 33.74
N VAL A 112 -9.10 -15.26 33.40
CA VAL A 112 -9.84 -16.42 32.89
C VAL A 112 -9.92 -17.47 33.99
N VAL A 113 -11.14 -17.70 34.49
CA VAL A 113 -11.38 -18.80 35.42
C VAL A 113 -11.35 -20.12 34.65
N ILE A 114 -10.32 -20.93 34.89
CA ILE A 114 -10.16 -22.27 34.29
C ILE A 114 -10.55 -23.32 35.34
N PRO A 115 -11.71 -23.99 35.21
CA PRO A 115 -12.10 -25.07 36.10
C PRO A 115 -11.05 -26.19 36.11
N TRP A 116 -10.85 -26.82 37.28
CA TRP A 116 -9.83 -27.85 37.45
C TRP A 116 -9.96 -29.00 36.44
N TYR A 117 -11.19 -29.44 36.12
CA TYR A 117 -11.43 -30.54 35.18
C TYR A 117 -10.99 -30.19 33.75
N ARG A 118 -10.99 -28.90 33.36
CA ARG A 118 -10.52 -28.47 32.03
C ARG A 118 -9.02 -28.67 31.84
N ARG A 119 -8.25 -28.76 32.93
CA ARG A 119 -6.82 -29.11 32.85
C ARG A 119 -6.59 -30.55 32.36
N LEU A 120 -7.60 -31.42 32.48
CA LEU A 120 -7.54 -32.82 32.05
C LEU A 120 -8.07 -33.04 30.62
N PHE A 121 -9.03 -32.22 30.18
CA PHE A 121 -9.73 -32.38 28.87
C PHE A 121 -9.37 -31.31 27.84
N GLY A 122 -8.32 -30.54 28.08
CA GLY A 122 -7.88 -29.43 27.22
C GLY A 122 -8.45 -28.08 27.64
N THR A 123 -7.57 -27.08 27.70
CA THR A 123 -7.86 -25.73 28.20
C THR A 123 -8.05 -24.71 27.09
N HIS A 124 -7.48 -24.93 25.91
CA HIS A 124 -7.39 -23.91 24.86
C HIS A 124 -8.76 -23.48 24.30
N LEU A 125 -9.69 -24.39 24.02
CA LEU A 125 -11.05 -24.02 23.59
C LEU A 125 -11.83 -23.28 24.68
N TRP A 126 -11.62 -23.64 25.95
CA TRP A 126 -12.24 -22.93 27.07
C TRP A 126 -11.72 -21.50 27.18
N ILE A 127 -10.40 -21.33 27.11
CA ILE A 127 -9.74 -20.02 27.11
C ILE A 127 -10.24 -19.17 25.93
N LEU A 128 -10.27 -19.74 24.73
CA LEU A 128 -10.80 -19.09 23.53
C LEU A 128 -12.26 -18.63 23.72
N SER A 129 -13.13 -19.49 24.27
CA SER A 129 -14.55 -19.15 24.49
C SER A 129 -14.75 -18.01 25.48
N ARG A 130 -13.81 -17.81 26.42
CA ARG A 130 -13.89 -16.77 27.45
C ARG A 130 -13.32 -15.44 26.96
N ILE A 131 -12.26 -15.48 26.17
CA ILE A 131 -11.60 -14.28 25.64
C ILE A 131 -12.33 -13.77 24.39
N CYS A 132 -12.80 -14.69 23.53
CA CYS A 132 -13.37 -14.40 22.21
C CYS A 132 -14.79 -14.99 22.09
N PRO A 133 -15.80 -14.45 22.77
CA PRO A 133 -17.15 -15.01 22.79
C PRO A 133 -17.86 -14.99 21.42
N ALA A 134 -17.40 -14.13 20.50
CA ALA A 134 -17.93 -14.05 19.13
C ALA A 134 -17.47 -15.21 18.23
N VAL A 135 -16.48 -16.00 18.66
CA VAL A 135 -15.97 -17.14 17.89
C VAL A 135 -16.96 -18.32 18.01
N PRO A 136 -17.35 -18.95 16.89
CA PRO A 136 -18.27 -20.08 16.90
C PRO A 136 -17.57 -21.38 17.35
N VAL A 137 -17.28 -21.49 18.65
CA VAL A 137 -16.49 -22.61 19.22
C VAL A 137 -17.06 -23.99 18.88
N GLY A 138 -18.38 -24.12 18.75
CA GLY A 138 -19.03 -25.39 18.39
C GLY A 138 -18.79 -25.86 16.94
N ALA A 139 -18.33 -24.97 16.05
CA ALA A 139 -17.99 -25.31 14.67
C ALA A 139 -16.49 -25.58 14.46
N LEU A 140 -15.68 -25.40 15.51
CA LEU A 140 -14.23 -25.57 15.44
C LEU A 140 -13.82 -27.03 15.65
N GLU A 141 -12.89 -27.48 14.82
CA GLU A 141 -12.27 -28.79 14.90
C GLU A 141 -10.77 -28.65 15.15
N PRO A 142 -10.17 -29.47 16.04
CA PRO A 142 -8.74 -29.43 16.29
C PRO A 142 -7.96 -29.91 15.05
N CYS A 143 -6.95 -29.15 14.63
CA CYS A 143 -6.01 -29.56 13.59
C CYS A 143 -4.64 -29.85 14.24
N SER A 144 -4.21 -31.11 14.16
CA SER A 144 -2.95 -31.59 14.75
C SER A 144 -1.95 -32.08 13.70
N HIS A 145 -2.17 -31.77 12.42
CA HIS A 145 -1.28 -32.20 11.35
C HIS A 145 0.13 -31.59 11.54
N PRO A 146 1.22 -32.39 11.51
CA PRO A 146 2.58 -31.90 11.81
C PRO A 146 3.05 -30.73 10.93
N GLU A 147 2.71 -30.75 9.64
CA GLU A 147 3.05 -29.68 8.69
C GLU A 147 2.14 -28.44 8.78
N PHE A 148 1.09 -28.47 9.61
CA PHE A 148 0.12 -27.37 9.65
C PHE A 148 0.75 -26.03 10.08
N PRO A 149 1.59 -25.94 11.12
CA PRO A 149 2.25 -24.69 11.49
C PRO A 149 3.06 -24.08 10.34
N LYS A 150 3.78 -24.92 9.59
CA LYS A 150 4.54 -24.49 8.41
C LYS A 150 3.62 -23.98 7.29
N ALA A 151 2.47 -24.62 7.10
CA ALA A 151 1.47 -24.17 6.16
C ALA A 151 0.86 -22.81 6.56
N LEU A 152 0.72 -22.52 7.86
CA LEU A 152 0.25 -21.21 8.34
C LEU A 152 1.25 -20.09 8.06
N VAL A 153 2.55 -20.35 8.26
CA VAL A 153 3.62 -19.43 7.88
C VAL A 153 3.56 -19.14 6.38
N GLN A 154 3.47 -20.18 5.54
CA GLN A 154 3.36 -20.01 4.08
C GLN A 154 2.08 -19.27 3.67
N LEU A 155 0.97 -19.50 4.37
CA LEU A 155 -0.29 -18.78 4.14
C LEU A 155 -0.12 -17.27 4.39
N GLU A 156 0.61 -16.89 5.44
CA GLU A 156 0.89 -15.49 5.77
C GLU A 156 1.86 -14.86 4.77
N GLU A 157 2.97 -15.54 4.46
CA GLU A 157 3.97 -15.09 3.47
C GLU A 157 3.36 -14.82 2.10
N ARG A 158 2.48 -15.71 1.61
CA ARG A 158 1.79 -15.57 0.31
C ARG A 158 0.89 -14.33 0.22
N GLN A 159 0.53 -13.74 1.35
CA GLN A 159 -0.34 -12.56 1.41
C GLN A 159 0.43 -11.25 1.56
N ILE A 160 1.75 -11.31 1.73
CA ILE A 160 2.61 -10.14 1.79
C ILE A 160 2.82 -9.60 0.37
N ILE A 161 2.49 -8.33 0.16
CA ILE A 161 2.69 -7.68 -1.13
C ILE A 161 4.11 -7.14 -1.16
N GLN A 162 4.93 -7.68 -2.06
CA GLN A 162 6.35 -7.29 -2.21
C GLN A 162 6.59 -6.44 -3.46
N SER A 163 5.55 -6.18 -4.26
CA SER A 163 5.71 -5.46 -5.53
C SER A 163 4.60 -4.44 -5.72
N TYR A 164 4.99 -3.24 -6.16
CA TYR A 164 4.08 -2.13 -6.41
C TYR A 164 4.28 -1.59 -7.82
N LYS A 165 3.21 -1.02 -8.38
CA LYS A 165 3.25 -0.38 -9.69
C LYS A 165 2.53 0.96 -9.63
N PHE A 166 3.18 2.00 -10.16
CA PHE A 166 2.65 3.36 -10.11
C PHE A 166 2.67 3.98 -11.49
N GLY A 167 1.54 4.59 -11.87
CA GLY A 167 1.47 5.35 -13.11
C GLY A 167 2.14 6.71 -12.94
N ILE A 168 2.85 7.20 -13.95
CA ILE A 168 3.44 8.53 -13.92
C ILE A 168 3.32 9.23 -15.27
N TYR A 169 2.89 10.49 -15.24
CA TYR A 169 2.90 11.37 -16.41
C TYR A 169 3.11 12.83 -16.00
N GLN A 170 3.56 13.63 -16.97
CA GLN A 170 3.71 15.08 -16.81
C GLN A 170 2.51 15.83 -17.40
N LEU A 171 2.18 16.97 -16.80
CA LEU A 171 1.30 17.99 -17.36
C LEU A 171 2.12 19.22 -17.71
N LEU A 172 2.18 19.53 -19.00
CA LEU A 172 2.81 20.73 -19.53
C LEU A 172 1.99 21.99 -19.17
N PRO A 173 2.56 23.20 -19.28
CA PRO A 173 1.85 24.44 -18.94
C PRO A 173 0.48 24.56 -19.65
N GLY A 174 -0.57 24.80 -18.87
CA GLY A 174 -1.96 24.91 -19.34
C GLY A 174 -2.69 23.57 -19.57
N GLN A 175 -2.04 22.43 -19.30
CA GLN A 175 -2.70 21.13 -19.29
C GLN A 175 -3.25 20.80 -17.90
N THR A 176 -4.52 20.41 -17.84
CA THR A 176 -5.24 20.11 -16.59
C THR A 176 -5.97 18.78 -16.63
N LEU A 177 -5.93 18.07 -17.75
CA LEU A 177 -6.75 16.89 -18.02
C LEU A 177 -5.87 15.64 -18.18
N GLU A 178 -6.33 14.50 -17.66
CA GLU A 178 -5.63 13.21 -17.76
C GLU A 178 -5.21 12.91 -19.21
N ARG A 179 -6.14 13.08 -20.16
CA ARG A 179 -5.89 12.80 -21.58
C ARG A 179 -4.73 13.62 -22.16
N GLN A 180 -4.53 14.86 -21.68
CA GLN A 180 -3.45 15.72 -22.16
C GLN A 180 -2.10 15.20 -21.67
N GLY A 181 -2.02 14.82 -20.40
CA GLY A 181 -0.81 14.24 -19.82
C GLY A 181 -0.42 12.90 -20.46
N LEU A 182 -1.40 12.03 -20.71
CA LEU A 182 -1.18 10.75 -21.38
C LEU A 182 -0.75 10.91 -22.84
N ALA A 183 -1.15 12.00 -23.51
CA ALA A 183 -0.82 12.29 -24.91
C ALA A 183 0.55 12.96 -25.10
N ASN A 184 1.29 13.28 -24.03
CA ASN A 184 2.61 13.90 -24.15
C ASN A 184 3.65 12.88 -24.65
N PRO A 185 4.28 13.09 -25.83
CA PRO A 185 5.31 12.20 -26.35
C PRO A 185 6.66 12.40 -25.62
N ARG A 186 7.59 11.45 -25.80
CA ARG A 186 8.89 11.40 -25.07
C ARG A 186 9.75 12.64 -25.25
N ASP A 187 9.74 13.23 -26.43
CA ASP A 187 10.49 14.44 -26.80
C ASP A 187 9.97 15.71 -26.11
N THR A 188 8.78 15.66 -25.51
CA THR A 188 8.23 16.76 -24.69
C THR A 188 8.60 16.65 -23.20
N CYS A 189 9.35 15.62 -22.79
CA CYS A 189 9.83 15.49 -21.41
C CYS A 189 10.71 16.67 -21.02
N THR A 190 10.31 17.39 -19.97
CA THR A 190 11.08 18.53 -19.48
C THR A 190 12.30 18.06 -18.68
N PRO A 191 13.34 18.90 -18.53
CA PRO A 191 14.47 18.58 -17.68
C PRO A 191 14.07 18.32 -16.22
N ASP A 192 13.07 19.03 -15.70
CA ASP A 192 12.62 18.87 -14.31
C ASP A 192 11.80 17.60 -14.11
N PHE A 193 10.98 17.21 -15.09
CA PHE A 193 10.32 15.91 -15.09
C PHE A 193 11.33 14.77 -15.14
N MET A 194 12.27 14.81 -16.07
CA MET A 194 13.29 13.76 -16.21
C MET A 194 14.16 13.64 -14.96
N ASP A 195 14.51 14.77 -14.34
CA ASP A 195 15.24 14.80 -13.08
C ASP A 195 14.43 14.18 -11.94
N PHE A 196 13.14 14.53 -11.80
CA PHE A 196 12.25 13.92 -10.82
C PHE A 196 12.11 12.40 -11.03
N VAL A 197 11.94 11.97 -12.28
CA VAL A 197 11.83 10.55 -12.64
C VAL A 197 13.12 9.79 -12.31
N SER A 198 14.29 10.37 -12.61
CA SER A 198 15.59 9.79 -12.26
C SER A 198 15.85 9.73 -10.76
N TRP A 199 15.18 10.59 -9.99
CA TRP A 199 15.24 10.57 -8.54
C TRP A 199 14.34 9.47 -7.95
N LEU A 200 13.25 9.09 -8.60
CA LEU A 200 12.39 7.99 -8.15
C LEU A 200 13.04 6.61 -8.30
N GLY A 201 13.77 6.38 -9.38
CA GLY A 201 14.41 5.09 -9.63
C GLY A 201 15.30 5.10 -10.87
N ASP A 202 15.84 3.93 -11.18
CA ASP A 202 16.80 3.74 -12.25
C ASP A 202 16.10 3.42 -13.57
N PRO A 203 16.58 3.94 -14.71
CA PRO A 203 16.14 3.49 -16.01
C PRO A 203 16.59 2.05 -16.27
N ILE A 204 15.64 1.22 -16.69
CA ILE A 204 15.89 -0.18 -17.06
C ILE A 204 15.53 -0.41 -18.53
N GLN A 205 16.20 -1.37 -19.15
CA GLN A 205 15.79 -1.94 -20.44
C GLN A 205 14.74 -3.02 -20.17
N LEU A 206 13.61 -2.96 -20.88
CA LEU A 206 12.53 -3.94 -20.71
C LEU A 206 12.89 -5.28 -21.33
N ARG A 207 13.54 -5.28 -22.50
CA ARG A 207 13.96 -6.50 -23.17
C ARG A 207 14.94 -7.28 -22.29
N GLY A 208 14.56 -8.50 -21.92
CA GLY A 208 15.37 -9.37 -21.06
C GLY A 208 15.33 -9.01 -19.57
N TRP A 209 14.43 -8.11 -19.14
CA TRP A 209 14.27 -7.78 -17.72
C TRP A 209 13.76 -9.00 -16.92
N THR A 210 14.47 -9.33 -15.84
CA THR A 210 14.17 -10.49 -14.98
C THR A 210 13.48 -10.12 -13.67
N GLY A 211 13.39 -8.83 -13.33
CA GLY A 211 12.70 -8.36 -12.12
C GLY A 211 11.18 -8.29 -12.29
N TYR A 212 10.49 -7.73 -11.29
CA TYR A 212 9.07 -7.43 -11.39
C TYR A 212 8.80 -6.52 -12.59
N ARG A 213 7.91 -6.97 -13.50
CA ARG A 213 7.61 -6.29 -14.77
C ARG A 213 6.29 -5.54 -14.80
N ALA A 214 5.46 -5.66 -13.76
CA ALA A 214 4.14 -5.00 -13.65
C ALA A 214 3.19 -5.15 -14.87
N GLY A 215 3.39 -6.17 -15.70
CA GLY A 215 2.60 -6.40 -16.92
C GLY A 215 3.21 -5.80 -18.20
N LEU A 216 4.34 -5.10 -18.11
CA LEU A 216 5.13 -4.66 -19.26
C LEU A 216 5.70 -5.86 -20.03
N ASP A 217 5.88 -5.65 -21.34
CA ASP A 217 6.48 -6.60 -22.26
C ASP A 217 8.00 -6.59 -22.11
N VAL A 218 8.56 -7.76 -21.80
CA VAL A 218 10.00 -7.97 -21.61
C VAL A 218 10.62 -8.83 -22.70
N ASN A 219 9.80 -9.33 -23.62
CA ASN A 219 10.23 -10.21 -24.70
C ASN A 219 10.21 -9.50 -26.06
N GLY A 220 9.22 -8.64 -26.28
CA GLY A 220 9.16 -7.71 -27.41
C GLY A 220 9.35 -6.27 -26.95
N ASP A 221 8.77 -5.34 -27.72
CA ASP A 221 8.82 -3.89 -27.45
C ASP A 221 7.41 -3.27 -27.46
N THR A 222 6.37 -4.08 -27.21
CA THR A 222 4.96 -3.63 -27.36
C THR A 222 4.54 -2.60 -26.32
N THR A 223 5.29 -2.49 -25.21
CA THR A 223 5.05 -1.52 -24.13
C THR A 223 6.17 -0.49 -23.98
N GLY A 224 7.01 -0.33 -25.01
CA GLY A 224 8.19 0.54 -24.98
C GLY A 224 9.48 -0.26 -24.80
N ASP A 225 10.62 0.44 -24.88
CA ASP A 225 11.97 -0.14 -24.73
C ASP A 225 12.51 -0.02 -23.30
N THR A 226 12.07 1.01 -22.58
CA THR A 226 12.61 1.42 -21.30
C THR A 226 11.51 1.72 -20.29
N SER A 227 11.84 1.57 -19.01
CA SER A 227 10.97 1.93 -17.89
C SER A 227 11.81 2.41 -16.72
N ILE A 228 11.17 2.81 -15.62
CA ILE A 228 11.84 3.20 -14.37
C ILE A 228 11.49 2.18 -13.30
N PHE A 229 12.51 1.74 -12.59
CA PHE A 229 12.39 0.71 -11.58
C PHE A 229 13.21 1.09 -10.35
N THR A 230 12.73 0.70 -9.17
CA THR A 230 13.56 0.72 -7.97
C THR A 230 13.26 -0.48 -7.09
N GLN A 231 14.30 -0.94 -6.38
CA GLN A 231 14.15 -1.79 -5.22
C GLN A 231 14.31 -0.92 -3.96
N TRP A 232 13.35 -0.98 -3.05
CA TRP A 232 13.32 -0.14 -1.85
C TRP A 232 12.72 -0.92 -0.69
N ASN A 233 13.50 -1.12 0.40
CA ASN A 233 13.08 -1.94 1.56
C ASN A 233 12.43 -3.27 1.15
N ASP A 234 13.13 -4.04 0.29
CA ASP A 234 12.66 -5.31 -0.29
C ASP A 234 11.41 -5.23 -1.19
N TYR A 235 10.82 -4.04 -1.35
CA TYR A 235 9.77 -3.80 -2.33
C TYR A 235 10.35 -3.55 -3.71
N GLN A 236 9.79 -4.23 -4.71
CA GLN A 236 10.07 -3.96 -6.12
C GLN A 236 9.02 -3.00 -6.68
N ILE A 237 9.43 -1.84 -7.16
CA ILE A 237 8.53 -0.79 -7.64
C ILE A 237 8.79 -0.53 -9.11
N MET A 238 7.77 -0.75 -9.94
CA MET A 238 7.79 -0.45 -11.37
C MET A 238 6.95 0.80 -11.65
N PHE A 239 7.49 1.74 -12.43
CA PHE A 239 6.74 2.93 -12.83
C PHE A 239 6.26 2.83 -14.27
N HIS A 240 4.95 2.90 -14.49
CA HIS A 240 4.38 3.04 -15.82
C HIS A 240 4.47 4.51 -16.25
N CYS A 241 5.60 4.88 -16.85
CA CYS A 241 5.89 6.24 -17.27
C CYS A 241 5.33 6.52 -18.68
N ALA A 242 4.27 7.32 -18.78
CA ALA A 242 3.58 7.55 -20.06
C ALA A 242 4.53 7.93 -21.20
N PRO A 243 5.50 8.85 -21.03
CA PRO A 243 6.45 9.19 -22.09
C PRO A 243 7.38 8.05 -22.54
N PHE A 244 7.59 7.00 -21.73
CA PHE A 244 8.39 5.83 -22.09
C PHE A 244 7.55 4.69 -22.69
N MET A 245 6.23 4.84 -22.69
CA MET A 245 5.32 3.92 -23.36
C MET A 245 5.03 4.38 -24.81
N PRO A 246 4.62 3.47 -25.72
CA PRO A 246 4.33 3.81 -27.09
C PRO A 246 3.32 4.94 -27.21
N PHE A 247 3.59 5.89 -28.09
CA PHE A 247 2.71 7.00 -28.44
C PHE A 247 2.06 6.72 -29.78
N ASN A 248 0.74 6.90 -29.87
CA ASN A 248 0.02 6.81 -31.14
C ASN A 248 -0.64 8.15 -31.48
N PRO A 249 -0.12 8.93 -32.44
CA PRO A 249 -0.70 10.24 -32.78
C PRO A 249 -2.13 10.16 -33.33
N ASN A 250 -2.57 8.98 -33.79
CA ASN A 250 -3.93 8.76 -34.32
C ASN A 250 -4.91 8.29 -33.23
N ASP A 251 -4.48 8.20 -31.97
CA ASP A 251 -5.32 7.77 -30.85
C ASP A 251 -5.40 8.87 -29.79
N ASP A 252 -6.41 9.73 -29.91
CA ASP A 252 -6.65 10.83 -28.95
C ASP A 252 -6.84 10.35 -27.50
N GLN A 253 -7.20 9.08 -27.30
CA GLN A 253 -7.41 8.52 -25.96
C GLN A 253 -6.16 7.86 -25.39
N GLN A 254 -5.14 7.62 -26.22
CA GLN A 254 -3.93 6.87 -25.88
C GLN A 254 -4.27 5.58 -25.11
N ILE A 255 -5.12 4.75 -25.72
CA ILE A 255 -5.75 3.58 -25.09
C ILE A 255 -4.70 2.66 -24.47
N GLU A 256 -3.58 2.41 -25.15
CA GLU A 256 -2.52 1.56 -24.61
C GLU A 256 -1.88 2.17 -23.35
N ARG A 257 -1.51 3.46 -23.35
CA ARG A 257 -0.99 4.11 -22.14
C ARG A 257 -2.00 4.08 -21.00
N ARG A 258 -3.27 4.36 -21.33
CA ARG A 258 -4.39 4.32 -20.38
C ARG A 258 -4.66 2.92 -19.86
N ARG A 259 -4.42 1.86 -20.64
CA ARG A 259 -4.58 0.47 -20.21
C ARG A 259 -3.62 0.11 -19.09
N PHE A 260 -2.42 0.67 -19.06
CA PHE A 260 -1.47 0.45 -17.97
C PHE A 260 -1.72 1.43 -16.81
N ILE A 261 -1.59 2.73 -17.06
CA ILE A 261 -1.69 3.79 -16.03
C ILE A 261 -3.09 3.86 -15.42
N GLY A 262 -4.12 3.69 -16.25
CA GLY A 262 -5.50 3.60 -15.78
C GLY A 262 -5.76 2.34 -14.95
N ASN A 263 -4.90 1.33 -14.99
CA ASN A 263 -5.01 0.14 -14.12
C ASN A 263 -4.07 0.17 -12.91
N ASP A 264 -3.45 1.31 -12.62
CA ASP A 264 -2.66 1.50 -11.42
C ASP A 264 -3.51 2.13 -10.32
N ILE A 265 -3.29 1.74 -9.07
CA ILE A 265 -4.08 2.27 -7.96
C ILE A 265 -3.63 3.69 -7.62
N VAL A 266 -2.32 3.94 -7.71
CA VAL A 266 -1.69 5.22 -7.45
C VAL A 266 -1.10 5.78 -8.75
N ILE A 267 -1.41 7.04 -9.04
CA ILE A 267 -0.84 7.80 -10.14
C ILE A 267 -0.06 8.97 -9.59
N ILE A 268 1.11 9.23 -10.17
CA ILE A 268 1.91 10.43 -9.97
C ILE A 268 1.71 11.38 -11.16
N ILE A 269 1.30 12.60 -10.87
CA ILE A 269 1.15 13.68 -11.86
C ILE A 269 2.24 14.71 -11.57
N PHE A 270 3.23 14.80 -12.44
CA PHE A 270 4.21 15.87 -12.38
C PHE A 270 3.67 17.11 -13.09
N LYS A 271 3.46 18.20 -12.36
CA LYS A 271 2.97 19.45 -12.93
C LYS A 271 4.13 20.44 -13.02
N GLU A 272 4.48 20.86 -14.23
CA GLU A 272 5.66 21.69 -14.54
C GLU A 272 5.72 23.01 -13.77
N LYS A 273 4.56 23.60 -13.47
CA LYS A 273 4.47 24.87 -12.77
C LYS A 273 3.91 24.68 -11.37
N ASP A 274 4.57 25.35 -10.43
CA ASP A 274 4.00 25.62 -9.12
C ASP A 274 3.00 26.78 -9.18
N ASP A 275 1.89 26.56 -9.89
CA ASP A 275 0.79 27.50 -10.02
C ASP A 275 -0.48 27.03 -9.29
N ASP A 276 -1.43 27.95 -9.16
CA ASP A 276 -2.73 27.71 -8.54
C ASP A 276 -3.69 26.90 -9.43
N GLU A 277 -3.29 26.58 -10.67
CA GLU A 277 -4.13 25.83 -11.58
C GLU A 277 -4.24 24.36 -11.09
N GLN A 278 -5.47 23.91 -10.92
CA GLN A 278 -5.76 22.60 -10.36
C GLN A 278 -5.91 21.58 -11.48
N PHE A 279 -5.47 20.35 -11.19
CA PHE A 279 -5.79 19.21 -12.03
C PHE A 279 -7.30 18.91 -11.93
N ASP A 280 -7.93 18.70 -13.08
CA ASP A 280 -9.35 18.34 -13.13
C ASP A 280 -9.52 16.85 -12.86
N PHE A 281 -9.86 16.51 -11.63
CA PHE A 281 -10.12 15.13 -11.23
C PHE A 281 -11.28 14.48 -11.97
N THR A 282 -12.23 15.25 -12.51
CA THR A 282 -13.33 14.69 -13.30
C THR A 282 -12.82 14.07 -14.60
N SER A 283 -11.64 14.51 -15.08
CA SER A 283 -11.00 13.96 -16.28
C SER A 283 -10.49 12.53 -16.10
N VAL A 284 -10.26 12.08 -14.85
CA VAL A 284 -9.82 10.71 -14.53
C VAL A 284 -11.01 9.76 -14.62
N ARG A 285 -11.04 8.96 -15.69
CA ARG A 285 -12.15 8.04 -15.95
C ARG A 285 -11.94 6.65 -15.38
N SER A 286 -10.74 6.32 -14.94
CA SER A 286 -10.43 5.00 -14.41
C SER A 286 -11.19 4.69 -13.12
N ARG A 287 -11.68 3.46 -13.02
CA ARG A 287 -12.21 2.91 -11.77
C ARG A 287 -11.10 2.48 -10.81
N GLN A 288 -9.90 2.15 -11.30
CA GLN A 288 -8.81 1.63 -10.49
C GLN A 288 -7.93 2.72 -9.87
N ASN A 289 -7.80 3.89 -10.49
CA ASN A 289 -7.06 5.00 -9.88
C ASN A 289 -7.81 5.49 -8.64
N HIS A 290 -7.18 5.41 -7.47
CA HIS A 290 -7.77 5.74 -6.17
C HIS A 290 -6.95 6.78 -5.41
N VAL A 291 -5.65 6.89 -5.72
CA VAL A 291 -4.76 7.88 -5.14
C VAL A 291 -4.03 8.61 -6.26
N ILE A 292 -4.04 9.94 -6.21
CA ILE A 292 -3.35 10.81 -7.16
C ILE A 292 -2.36 11.65 -6.37
N CYS A 293 -1.08 11.48 -6.67
CA CYS A 293 0.06 12.21 -6.13
C CYS A 293 0.46 13.31 -7.11
N ILE A 294 0.17 14.56 -6.78
CA ILE A 294 0.52 15.71 -7.62
C ILE A 294 1.82 16.31 -7.09
N VAL A 295 2.83 16.34 -7.95
CA VAL A 295 4.18 16.84 -7.66
C VAL A 295 4.41 18.11 -8.45
N ARG A 296 4.84 19.19 -7.78
CA ARG A 296 5.21 20.47 -8.40
C ARG A 296 6.66 20.81 -8.04
N PRO A 297 7.53 21.17 -9.00
CA PRO A 297 8.87 21.66 -8.69
C PRO A 297 8.76 23.03 -8.01
N ILE A 298 9.50 23.23 -6.92
CA ILE A 298 9.58 24.51 -6.21
C ILE A 298 10.74 25.29 -6.83
N PRO A 299 10.51 26.53 -7.33
CA PRO A 299 11.58 27.36 -7.86
C PRO A 299 12.69 27.57 -6.82
N SER A 300 13.94 27.28 -7.19
CA SER A 300 15.09 27.53 -6.31
C SER A 300 15.20 29.02 -6.00
N SER A 301 15.04 29.40 -4.72
CA SER A 301 15.50 30.72 -4.27
C SER A 301 17.03 30.71 -4.25
N SER A 302 17.63 31.83 -4.66
CA SER A 302 18.98 32.01 -5.18
C SER A 302 20.17 31.68 -4.25
N SER A 303 19.97 30.92 -3.17
CA SER A 303 21.02 30.55 -2.20
C SER A 303 21.19 29.04 -1.96
N SER A 304 20.29 28.19 -2.46
CA SER A 304 20.44 26.73 -2.38
C SER A 304 20.24 26.08 -3.76
N ASN A 305 21.28 25.44 -4.29
CA ASN A 305 21.22 24.62 -5.52
C ASN A 305 20.38 23.32 -5.34
N CYS A 306 19.70 23.14 -4.21
CA CYS A 306 18.89 21.96 -3.96
C CYS A 306 17.51 22.12 -4.59
N LYS A 307 17.24 21.33 -5.64
CA LYS A 307 15.89 21.18 -6.17
C LYS A 307 14.96 20.64 -5.09
N SER A 308 13.73 21.14 -5.08
CA SER A 308 12.71 20.75 -4.11
C SER A 308 11.37 20.59 -4.80
N TYR A 309 10.49 19.80 -4.22
CA TYR A 309 9.17 19.48 -4.76
C TYR A 309 8.09 19.69 -3.70
N ARG A 310 6.95 20.24 -4.11
CA ARG A 310 5.72 20.27 -3.33
C ARG A 310 4.84 19.11 -3.77
N VAL A 311 4.47 18.26 -2.83
CA VAL A 311 3.61 17.10 -3.08
C VAL A 311 2.27 17.25 -2.36
N THR A 312 1.19 17.14 -3.13
CA THR A 312 -0.17 17.02 -2.63
C THR A 312 -0.78 15.69 -3.05
N ILE A 313 -1.66 15.15 -2.22
CA ILE A 313 -2.32 13.87 -2.47
C ILE A 313 -3.82 14.10 -2.52
N ALA A 314 -4.45 13.63 -3.58
CA ALA A 314 -5.89 13.49 -3.69
C ALA A 314 -6.27 12.01 -3.67
N VAL A 315 -7.38 11.70 -3.00
CA VAL A 315 -7.87 10.33 -2.84
C VAL A 315 -9.34 10.27 -3.21
N LYS A 316 -9.78 9.15 -3.78
CA LYS A 316 -11.20 8.87 -3.95
C LYS A 316 -11.91 8.80 -2.60
N ASP A 317 -13.20 9.10 -2.62
CA ASP A 317 -14.07 8.95 -1.46
C ASP A 317 -14.03 7.54 -0.84
N GLY A 318 -14.12 7.51 0.49
CA GLY A 318 -14.02 6.28 1.29
C GLY A 318 -12.59 5.86 1.66
N ILE A 319 -11.57 6.48 1.08
CA ILE A 319 -10.17 6.24 1.48
C ILE A 319 -9.85 7.06 2.73
N ARG A 320 -9.39 6.37 3.77
CA ARG A 320 -8.95 6.98 5.03
C ARG A 320 -7.60 7.67 4.82
N ASN A 321 -7.31 8.68 5.64
CA ASN A 321 -5.99 9.30 5.64
C ASN A 321 -4.94 8.25 6.05
N PHE A 322 -3.76 8.32 5.43
CA PHE A 322 -2.65 7.41 5.66
C PHE A 322 -1.36 8.20 5.88
N PRO A 323 -0.42 7.68 6.70
CA PRO A 323 0.83 8.37 7.02
C PRO A 323 1.75 8.52 5.79
N PRO A 324 2.69 9.49 5.81
CA PRO A 324 2.69 10.70 6.66
C PRO A 324 1.46 11.59 6.40
N THR A 325 0.83 12.14 7.43
CA THR A 325 -0.47 12.85 7.31
C THR A 325 -0.37 14.35 7.08
N ASP A 326 0.82 14.94 7.20
CA ASP A 326 1.03 16.37 7.05
C ASP A 326 1.16 16.75 5.58
N PHE A 327 0.40 17.77 5.16
CA PHE A 327 0.36 18.22 3.77
C PHE A 327 0.35 19.75 3.65
N PRO A 328 0.93 20.30 2.57
CA PRO A 328 1.67 19.60 1.51
C PRO A 328 3.01 19.05 2.02
N LEU A 329 3.49 17.95 1.43
CA LEU A 329 4.84 17.46 1.71
C LEU A 329 5.82 18.31 0.91
N LEU A 330 6.77 18.95 1.60
CA LEU A 330 7.88 19.66 0.97
C LEU A 330 9.10 18.74 0.98
N LEU A 331 9.51 18.29 -0.20
CA LEU A 331 10.54 17.28 -0.40
C LEU A 331 11.76 17.92 -1.03
N GLN A 332 12.94 17.70 -0.46
CA GLN A 332 14.18 18.02 -1.15
C GLN A 332 14.52 16.88 -2.10
N ARG A 333 15.30 17.15 -3.14
CA ARG A 333 15.79 16.10 -4.04
C ARG A 333 16.96 15.33 -3.41
N ASP A 334 16.68 14.61 -2.34
CA ASP A 334 17.62 13.78 -1.57
C ASP A 334 17.03 12.38 -1.29
N ASP A 335 17.85 11.46 -0.77
CA ASP A 335 17.42 10.07 -0.55
C ASP A 335 16.34 9.96 0.55
N ALA A 336 16.41 10.79 1.59
CA ALA A 336 15.46 10.72 2.70
C ALA A 336 14.04 11.14 2.28
N SER A 337 13.94 12.18 1.46
CA SER A 337 12.70 12.67 0.88
C SER A 337 12.16 11.70 -0.18
N ARG A 338 13.05 10.99 -0.88
CA ARG A 338 12.69 9.93 -1.83
C ARG A 338 12.02 8.78 -1.09
N ASP A 339 12.67 8.31 -0.02
CA ASP A 339 12.13 7.24 0.82
C ASP A 339 10.76 7.62 1.39
N LEU A 340 10.60 8.89 1.81
CA LEU A 340 9.32 9.41 2.31
C LEU A 340 8.22 9.40 1.23
N LEU A 341 8.57 9.76 -0.01
CA LEU A 341 7.63 9.72 -1.13
C LEU A 341 7.25 8.28 -1.48
N LEU A 342 8.20 7.35 -1.56
CA LEU A 342 7.93 5.93 -1.85
C LEU A 342 7.06 5.30 -0.76
N LEU A 343 7.37 5.55 0.52
CA LEU A 343 6.51 5.17 1.65
C LEU A 343 5.10 5.71 1.45
N LYS A 344 4.97 6.98 1.06
CA LYS A 344 3.68 7.63 0.91
C LYS A 344 2.82 7.00 -0.19
N LEU A 345 3.43 6.66 -1.32
CA LEU A 345 2.75 6.00 -2.43
C LEU A 345 2.27 4.60 -2.03
N ILE A 346 3.14 3.82 -1.38
CA ILE A 346 2.81 2.49 -0.85
C ILE A 346 1.68 2.55 0.19
N ALA A 347 1.77 3.48 1.14
CA ALA A 347 0.74 3.70 2.14
C ALA A 347 -0.60 4.08 1.50
N GLY A 348 -0.57 4.88 0.42
CA GLY A 348 -1.75 5.23 -0.34
C GLY A 348 -2.40 4.03 -1.03
N GLU A 349 -1.60 3.18 -1.67
CA GLU A 349 -2.11 1.94 -2.27
C GLU A 349 -2.73 1.01 -1.22
N ARG A 350 -2.04 0.81 -0.09
CA ARG A 350 -2.54 0.00 1.03
C ARG A 350 -3.84 0.55 1.62
N ALA A 351 -3.98 1.87 1.70
CA ALA A 351 -5.22 2.49 2.15
C ALA A 351 -6.37 2.24 1.14
N ALA A 352 -6.06 2.24 -0.15
CA ALA A 352 -7.05 1.95 -1.20
C ALA A 352 -7.56 0.51 -1.15
N TYR A 353 -6.75 -0.48 -0.73
CA TYR A 353 -7.22 -1.87 -0.56
C TYR A 353 -8.41 -2.01 0.40
N LYS A 354 -8.57 -1.08 1.34
CA LYS A 354 -9.69 -1.06 2.29
C LYS A 354 -10.98 -0.46 1.67
N ALA A 355 -10.90 0.11 0.47
CA ALA A 355 -12.05 0.62 -0.26
C ALA A 355 -12.90 -0.52 -0.85
N LYS A 356 -14.21 -0.29 -0.97
CA LYS A 356 -15.20 -1.27 -1.48
C LYS A 356 -14.83 -1.86 -2.85
N ALA A 357 -14.15 -1.08 -3.70
CA ALA A 357 -13.73 -1.52 -5.03
C ALA A 357 -12.77 -2.71 -5.00
N PHE A 358 -11.90 -2.79 -3.99
CA PHE A 358 -10.85 -3.83 -3.89
C PHE A 358 -11.11 -4.83 -2.77
N ALA A 359 -11.74 -4.39 -1.67
CA ALA A 359 -11.95 -5.20 -0.47
C ALA A 359 -12.58 -6.57 -0.80
N THR A 360 -13.59 -6.62 -1.66
CA THR A 360 -14.27 -7.87 -2.04
C THR A 360 -13.33 -8.87 -2.72
N GLN A 361 -12.45 -8.42 -3.61
CA GLN A 361 -11.50 -9.30 -4.30
C GLN A 361 -10.42 -9.81 -3.35
N ILE A 362 -9.95 -8.96 -2.44
CA ILE A 362 -8.97 -9.32 -1.41
C ILE A 362 -9.55 -10.35 -0.45
N VAL A 363 -10.77 -10.11 0.04
CA VAL A 363 -11.51 -11.05 0.91
C VAL A 363 -11.70 -12.39 0.22
N ARG A 364 -12.14 -12.40 -1.04
CA ARG A 364 -12.33 -13.64 -1.82
C ARG A 364 -11.03 -14.43 -2.01
N THR A 365 -9.94 -13.74 -2.32
CA THR A 365 -8.62 -14.39 -2.51
C THR A 365 -8.15 -15.00 -1.19
N ARG A 366 -8.26 -14.24 -0.09
CA ARG A 366 -7.92 -14.72 1.25
C ARG A 366 -8.79 -15.87 1.68
N GLU A 367 -10.08 -15.83 1.41
CA GLU A 367 -11.00 -16.94 1.69
C GLU A 367 -10.56 -18.21 0.97
N ALA A 368 -10.22 -18.13 -0.31
CA ALA A 368 -9.74 -19.27 -1.09
C ALA A 368 -8.44 -19.85 -0.51
N LEU A 369 -7.48 -19.01 -0.12
CA LEU A 369 -6.23 -19.46 0.51
C LEU A 369 -6.47 -20.15 1.86
N ILE A 370 -7.37 -19.61 2.69
CA ILE A 370 -7.73 -20.24 3.97
C ILE A 370 -8.42 -21.59 3.73
N ARG A 371 -9.36 -21.68 2.77
CA ARG A 371 -10.02 -22.95 2.43
C ARG A 371 -9.04 -24.01 1.96
N ASP A 372 -8.12 -23.65 1.05
CA ASP A 372 -7.09 -24.56 0.53
C ASP A 372 -6.24 -25.15 1.67
N VAL A 373 -5.82 -24.30 2.61
CA VAL A 373 -5.06 -24.76 3.80
C VAL A 373 -5.91 -25.67 4.69
N ILE A 374 -7.19 -25.34 4.93
CA ILE A 374 -8.07 -26.19 5.74
C ILE A 374 -8.27 -27.54 5.05
N GLU A 375 -8.66 -27.56 3.77
CA GLU A 375 -8.96 -28.80 3.03
C GLU A 375 -7.75 -29.73 2.92
N LYS A 376 -6.55 -29.15 2.81
CA LYS A 376 -5.31 -29.94 2.69
C LYS A 376 -4.86 -30.60 3.99
N TYR A 377 -5.15 -30.01 5.15
CA TYR A 377 -4.56 -30.42 6.43
C TYR A 377 -5.58 -30.74 7.54
N ARG A 378 -6.89 -30.65 7.24
CA ARG A 378 -7.97 -31.05 8.15
C ARG A 378 -8.04 -32.55 8.32
#